data_AF-A0AAY5KDU9-F1
#
_entry.id   AF-A0AAY5KDU9-F1
#
_cell.length_a   1.000
_cell.length_b   1.000
_cell.length_c   1.000
_cell.angle_alpha   90.00
_cell.angle_beta   90.00
_cell.angle_gamma   90.00
#
_symmetry.space_group_name_H-M   'P 1'
#
loop_
_entity.id
_entity.type
_entity.pdbx_description
1 polymer ?
#
loop_
_entity_poly.entity_id
_entity_poly.type
_entity_poly.pdbx_seq_one_letter_code
_entity_poly.pdbx_strand_id
1 'polypeptide(L)'
;MVENRCSVQREGVYRWFSGLNSAQRAEFLCGLLDLCVPIELRFLGSCLEDLARKDYHSLRDAEIKANNPADLSNLTNITDEVVRSKLLISLALLSSDNREAAGVLFRTLTHIDSIINNYGLQLNDGQTEEQFLLLFTMASNHPAFSFHQKQVLRQELTQIQEIMQVPCGEQQPVTGGCGGTGASGCQHINVGKENHIHLKKYTVFFAFKTV
;
A
#
# COMPACT_ATOMS: atom_id res chain seq x y z
N MET A 1 -34.07 7.20 21.07
CA MET A 1 -32.97 7.53 20.14
C MET A 1 -32.19 6.27 19.82
N VAL A 2 -32.59 5.48 18.81
CA VAL A 2 -31.72 4.46 18.21
C VAL A 2 -32.18 4.27 16.77
N GLU A 3 -31.20 3.99 15.90
CA GLU A 3 -31.28 3.55 14.50
C GLU A 3 -30.86 4.60 13.47
N ASN A 4 -29.59 4.99 13.53
CA ASN A 4 -28.87 5.41 12.34
C ASN A 4 -28.33 4.15 11.63
N ARG A 5 -29.21 3.36 11.01
CA ARG A 5 -28.79 2.28 10.11
C ARG A 5 -28.55 2.89 8.74
N CYS A 6 -27.32 3.28 8.47
CA CYS A 6 -26.91 3.67 7.13
C CYS A 6 -26.92 2.40 6.25
N SER A 7 -27.98 2.21 5.46
CA SER A 7 -28.06 1.09 4.51
C SER A 7 -27.12 1.37 3.34
N VAL A 8 -25.88 0.90 3.45
CA VAL A 8 -24.94 0.97 2.32
C VAL A 8 -25.42 0.00 1.24
N GLN A 9 -25.73 0.51 0.06
CA GLN A 9 -26.16 -0.33 -1.08
C GLN A 9 -24.96 -1.12 -1.60
N ARG A 10 -25.03 -2.45 -1.52
CA ARG A 10 -23.95 -3.38 -1.92
C ARG A 10 -23.44 -3.10 -3.33
N GLU A 11 -24.35 -2.88 -4.27
CA GLU A 11 -24.04 -2.61 -5.67
C GLU A 11 -23.29 -1.27 -5.84
N GLY A 12 -23.63 -0.27 -5.01
CA GLY A 12 -22.93 1.00 -4.96
C GLY A 12 -21.49 0.85 -4.47
N VAL A 13 -21.25 0.01 -3.46
CA VAL A 13 -19.91 -0.28 -2.94
C VAL A 13 -19.05 -0.98 -3.99
N TYR A 14 -19.59 -1.97 -4.70
CA TYR A 14 -18.83 -2.67 -5.73
C TYR A 14 -18.47 -1.74 -6.90
N ARG A 15 -19.40 -0.88 -7.33
CA ARG A 15 -19.10 0.13 -8.35
C ARG A 15 -18.01 1.08 -7.89
N TRP A 16 -18.12 1.60 -6.67
CA TRP A 16 -17.10 2.49 -6.10
C TRP A 16 -15.73 1.80 -6.00
N PHE A 17 -15.68 0.59 -5.43
CA PHE A 17 -14.45 -0.18 -5.27
C PHE A 17 -13.79 -0.51 -6.62
N SER A 18 -14.59 -0.80 -7.65
CA SER A 18 -14.08 -1.05 -9.01
C SER A 18 -13.43 0.18 -9.66
N GLY A 19 -13.81 1.39 -9.23
CA GLY A 19 -13.23 2.65 -9.71
C GLY A 19 -11.95 3.06 -8.99
N LEU A 20 -11.58 2.39 -7.90
CA LEU A 20 -10.32 2.66 -7.19
C LEU A 20 -9.13 2.11 -7.98
N ASN A 21 -7.98 2.77 -7.91
CA ASN A 21 -6.74 2.25 -8.47
C ASN A 21 -6.19 1.06 -7.64
N SER A 22 -5.16 0.38 -8.16
CA SER A 22 -4.61 -0.81 -7.51
C SER A 22 -4.10 -0.56 -6.09
N ALA A 23 -3.45 0.57 -5.85
CA ALA A 23 -2.93 0.95 -4.53
C ALA A 23 -4.08 1.15 -3.52
N GLN A 24 -5.08 1.94 -3.91
CA GLN A 24 -6.27 2.20 -3.08
C GLN A 24 -7.06 0.93 -2.76
N ARG A 25 -7.21 0.01 -3.72
CA ARG A 25 -7.87 -1.28 -3.48
C ARG A 25 -7.10 -2.11 -2.45
N ALA A 26 -5.78 -2.19 -2.57
CA ALA A 26 -4.94 -2.93 -1.63
C ALA A 26 -5.02 -2.33 -0.22
N GLU A 27 -4.88 -1.01 -0.09
CA GLU A 27 -4.99 -0.30 1.18
C GLU A 27 -6.37 -0.50 1.83
N PHE A 28 -7.43 -0.34 1.05
CA PHE A 28 -8.81 -0.51 1.54
C PHE A 28 -9.06 -1.94 2.03
N LEU A 29 -8.63 -2.95 1.27
CA LEU A 29 -8.74 -4.35 1.69
C LEU A 29 -7.96 -4.64 2.97
N CYS A 30 -6.73 -4.12 3.10
CA CYS A 30 -5.97 -4.21 4.35
C CYS A 30 -6.74 -3.58 5.52
N GLY A 31 -7.33 -2.40 5.32
CA GLY A 31 -8.15 -1.72 6.32
C GLY A 31 -9.39 -2.52 6.72
N LEU A 32 -10.06 -3.19 5.78
CA LEU A 32 -11.19 -4.07 6.10
C LEU A 32 -10.75 -5.30 6.90
N LEU A 33 -9.63 -5.92 6.52
CA LEU A 33 -9.09 -7.08 7.23
C LEU A 33 -8.70 -6.73 8.68
N ASP A 34 -8.18 -5.53 8.93
CA ASP A 34 -7.86 -5.06 10.28
C ASP A 34 -9.09 -4.92 11.20
N LEU A 35 -10.30 -4.83 10.63
CA LEU A 35 -11.56 -4.78 11.37
C LEU A 35 -12.15 -6.16 11.68
N CYS A 36 -11.69 -7.21 10.99
CA CYS A 36 -12.19 -8.57 11.15
C CYS A 36 -11.73 -9.23 12.47
N VAL A 37 -12.53 -10.16 12.98
CA VAL A 37 -12.13 -11.02 14.11
C VAL A 37 -11.33 -12.25 13.63
N PRO A 38 -10.55 -12.93 14.51
CA PRO A 38 -9.65 -14.01 14.07
C PRO A 38 -10.31 -15.16 13.29
N ILE A 39 -11.54 -15.55 13.63
CA ILE A 39 -12.25 -16.62 12.91
C ILE A 39 -12.67 -16.19 11.50
N GLU A 40 -13.06 -14.94 11.32
CA GLU A 40 -13.38 -14.35 10.00
C GLU A 40 -12.13 -14.29 9.15
N LEU A 41 -11.01 -13.83 9.72
CA LEU A 41 -9.72 -13.80 9.03
C LEU A 41 -9.28 -15.19 8.59
N ARG A 42 -9.48 -16.22 9.43
CA ARG A 42 -9.16 -17.61 9.06
C ARG A 42 -9.99 -18.08 7.86
N PHE A 43 -11.29 -17.78 7.86
CA PHE A 43 -12.19 -18.09 6.77
C PHE A 43 -11.81 -17.34 5.47
N LEU A 44 -11.59 -16.02 5.55
CA LEU A 44 -11.17 -15.20 4.42
C LEU A 44 -9.83 -15.67 3.84
N GLY A 45 -8.90 -16.09 4.70
CA GLY A 45 -7.65 -16.72 4.27
C GLY A 45 -7.87 -17.92 3.36
N SER A 46 -8.77 -18.85 3.72
CA SER A 46 -9.12 -19.99 2.88
C SER A 46 -9.77 -19.58 1.54
N CYS A 47 -10.61 -18.54 1.54
CA CYS A 47 -11.18 -18.01 0.30
C CYS A 47 -10.10 -17.41 -0.62
N LEU A 48 -9.17 -16.65 -0.05
CA LEU A 48 -8.08 -16.03 -0.82
C LEU A 48 -7.11 -17.09 -1.37
N GLU A 49 -6.79 -18.12 -0.58
CA GLU A 49 -5.97 -19.25 -1.01
C GLU A 49 -6.61 -19.98 -2.20
N ASP A 50 -7.93 -20.20 -2.14
CA ASP A 50 -8.67 -20.84 -3.25
C ASP A 50 -8.62 -20.03 -4.55
N LEU A 51 -8.76 -18.70 -4.44
CA LEU A 51 -8.66 -17.78 -5.56
C LEU A 51 -7.25 -17.73 -6.16
N ALA A 52 -6.22 -17.70 -5.30
CA ALA A 52 -4.82 -17.57 -5.71
C ALA A 52 -4.19 -18.90 -6.17
N ARG A 53 -4.81 -20.06 -5.86
CA ARG A 53 -4.25 -21.39 -6.17
C ARG A 53 -3.88 -21.58 -7.64
N LYS A 54 -4.58 -20.90 -8.55
CA LYS A 54 -4.37 -21.00 -10.01
C LYS A 54 -2.98 -20.51 -10.43
N ASP A 55 -2.43 -19.54 -9.72
CA ASP A 55 -1.16 -18.88 -10.07
C ASP A 55 0.02 -19.39 -9.24
N TYR A 56 -0.20 -20.38 -8.37
CA TYR A 56 0.84 -20.86 -7.45
C TYR A 56 2.05 -21.45 -8.18
N HIS A 57 1.82 -22.27 -9.20
CA HIS A 57 2.90 -22.91 -9.95
C HIS A 57 3.74 -21.91 -10.75
N SER A 58 3.12 -20.88 -11.32
CA SER A 58 3.81 -19.86 -12.12
C SER A 58 4.62 -18.89 -11.25
N LEU A 59 4.19 -18.65 -10.01
CA LEU A 59 4.83 -17.70 -9.11
C LEU A 59 5.88 -18.32 -8.18
N ARG A 60 6.00 -19.65 -8.14
CA ARG A 60 6.89 -20.34 -7.20
C ARG A 60 8.36 -19.91 -7.28
N ASP A 61 8.91 -19.78 -8.49
CA ASP A 61 10.30 -19.34 -8.66
C ASP A 61 10.49 -17.88 -8.25
N ALA A 62 9.47 -17.03 -8.47
CA ALA A 62 9.49 -15.64 -8.05
C ALA A 62 9.40 -15.54 -6.51
N GLU A 63 8.62 -16.40 -5.87
CA GLU A 63 8.50 -16.46 -4.42
C GLU A 63 9.82 -16.88 -3.74
N ILE A 64 10.53 -17.85 -4.32
CA ILE A 64 11.86 -18.26 -3.84
C ILE A 64 12.82 -17.06 -3.86
N LYS A 65 12.87 -16.34 -4.99
CA LYS A 65 13.72 -15.14 -5.15
C LYS A 65 13.29 -14.01 -4.20
N ALA A 66 11.99 -13.80 -4.03
CA ALA A 66 11.42 -12.79 -3.15
C ALA A 66 11.80 -12.99 -1.67
N ASN A 67 12.15 -14.23 -1.29
CA ASN A 67 12.55 -14.59 0.07
C ASN A 67 14.06 -14.79 0.23
N ASN A 68 14.85 -14.53 -0.81
CA ASN A 68 16.30 -14.60 -0.80
C ASN A 68 16.92 -13.19 -0.80
N PRO A 69 17.54 -12.74 0.31
CA PRO A 69 18.15 -11.41 0.41
C PRO A 69 19.21 -11.14 -0.67
N ALA A 70 19.95 -12.17 -1.10
CA ALA A 70 20.96 -12.03 -2.14
C ALA A 70 20.35 -11.70 -3.50
N ASP A 71 19.25 -12.36 -3.87
CA ASP A 71 18.55 -12.10 -5.12
C ASP A 71 17.92 -10.71 -5.12
N LEU A 72 17.33 -10.31 -3.99
CA LEU A 72 16.74 -8.97 -3.79
C LEU A 72 17.78 -7.85 -3.85
N SER A 73 19.01 -8.10 -3.39
CA SER A 73 20.09 -7.11 -3.41
C SER A 73 20.46 -6.65 -4.82
N ASN A 74 20.11 -7.44 -5.84
CA ASN A 74 20.31 -7.08 -7.25
C ASN A 74 19.26 -6.09 -7.78
N LEU A 75 18.16 -5.88 -7.05
CA LEU A 75 17.07 -4.97 -7.43
C LEU A 75 17.35 -3.57 -6.88
N THR A 76 18.35 -2.88 -7.43
CA THR A 76 18.81 -1.58 -6.90
C THR A 76 18.16 -0.39 -7.58
N ASN A 77 17.93 -0.47 -8.89
CA ASN A 77 17.46 0.66 -9.69
C ASN A 77 15.92 0.69 -9.80
N ILE A 78 15.24 1.30 -8.83
CA ILE A 78 13.76 1.43 -8.79
C ILE A 78 13.16 2.19 -9.98
N THR A 79 14.00 2.92 -10.72
CA THR A 79 13.59 3.69 -11.90
C THR A 79 13.32 2.81 -13.11
N ASP A 80 14.00 1.67 -13.18
CA ASP A 80 13.85 0.70 -14.25
C ASP A 80 12.51 -0.03 -14.09
N GLU A 81 11.70 -0.04 -15.15
CA GLU A 81 10.36 -0.64 -15.14
C GLU A 81 10.38 -2.14 -14.83
N VAL A 82 11.39 -2.86 -15.31
CA VAL A 82 11.55 -4.30 -15.09
C VAL A 82 11.93 -4.55 -13.63
N VAL A 83 12.83 -3.76 -13.07
CA VAL A 83 13.19 -3.83 -11.65
C VAL A 83 11.99 -3.51 -10.77
N ARG A 84 11.22 -2.47 -11.11
CA ARG A 84 10.02 -2.06 -10.38
C ARG A 84 8.94 -3.14 -10.39
N SER A 85 8.70 -3.76 -11.54
CA SER A 85 7.80 -4.90 -11.68
C SER A 85 8.24 -6.09 -10.82
N LYS A 86 9.54 -6.39 -10.80
CA LYS A 86 10.10 -7.44 -9.93
C LYS A 86 9.98 -7.10 -8.45
N LEU A 87 10.12 -5.84 -8.06
CA LEU A 87 9.94 -5.40 -6.67
C LEU A 87 8.48 -5.52 -6.23
N LEU A 88 7.51 -5.19 -7.08
CA LEU A 88 6.08 -5.40 -6.82
C LEU A 88 5.78 -6.88 -6.56
N ILE A 89 6.25 -7.76 -7.46
CA ILE A 89 6.09 -9.21 -7.32
C ILE A 89 6.80 -9.69 -6.04
N SER A 90 8.00 -9.20 -5.77
CA SER A 90 8.77 -9.59 -4.57
C SER A 90 8.06 -9.20 -3.29
N LEU A 91 7.46 -8.01 -3.21
CA LEU A 91 6.66 -7.59 -2.05
C LEU A 91 5.39 -8.42 -1.89
N ALA A 92 4.75 -8.81 -2.99
CA ALA A 92 3.54 -9.63 -2.95
C ALA A 92 3.82 -11.07 -2.46
N LEU A 93 5.02 -11.60 -2.75
CA LEU A 93 5.42 -12.97 -2.43
C LEU A 93 6.38 -13.09 -1.22
N LEU A 94 6.68 -11.96 -0.56
CA LEU A 94 7.54 -11.93 0.60
C LEU A 94 6.85 -12.62 1.80
N SER A 95 7.55 -13.53 2.48
CA SER A 95 7.03 -14.14 3.70
C SER A 95 6.88 -13.09 4.80
N SER A 96 5.80 -13.18 5.57
CA SER A 96 5.47 -12.22 6.62
C SER A 96 6.47 -12.10 7.78
N ASP A 97 7.29 -13.12 7.96
CA ASP A 97 8.27 -13.25 9.03
C ASP A 97 9.71 -13.04 8.55
N ASN A 98 9.93 -12.93 7.23
CA ASN A 98 11.25 -12.75 6.64
C ASN A 98 11.73 -11.30 6.75
N ARG A 99 12.18 -10.94 7.96
CA ARG A 99 12.69 -9.61 8.30
C ARG A 99 13.96 -9.26 7.54
N GLU A 100 14.77 -10.25 7.17
CA GLU A 100 16.04 -10.04 6.47
C GLU A 100 15.80 -9.57 5.04
N ALA A 101 14.99 -10.30 4.27
CA ALA A 101 14.58 -9.93 2.92
C ALA A 101 13.81 -8.59 2.93
N ALA A 102 12.90 -8.38 3.90
CA ALA A 102 12.23 -7.10 4.09
C ALA A 102 13.21 -5.96 4.35
N GLY A 103 14.30 -6.20 5.07
CA GLY A 103 15.35 -5.23 5.32
C GLY A 103 16.07 -4.80 4.04
N VAL A 104 16.35 -5.72 3.12
CA VAL A 104 16.94 -5.41 1.80
C VAL A 104 15.97 -4.56 0.99
N LEU A 105 14.70 -4.99 0.86
CA LEU A 105 13.66 -4.23 0.16
C LEU A 105 13.47 -2.84 0.76
N PHE A 106 13.46 -2.71 2.08
CA PHE A 106 13.36 -1.42 2.75
C PHE A 106 14.48 -0.48 2.31
N ARG A 107 15.74 -0.94 2.36
CA ARG A 107 16.89 -0.10 1.97
C ARG A 107 16.82 0.33 0.51
N THR A 108 16.40 -0.56 -0.39
CA THR A 108 16.14 -0.22 -1.80
C THR A 108 15.06 0.84 -1.92
N LEU A 109 13.95 0.70 -1.20
CA LEU A 109 12.79 1.59 -1.25
C LEU A 109 12.99 2.93 -0.52
N THR A 110 14.01 3.06 0.33
CA THR A 110 14.28 4.30 1.10
C THR A 110 15.66 4.88 0.79
N HIS A 111 16.25 4.58 -0.36
CA HIS A 111 17.49 5.21 -0.77
C HIS A 111 17.22 6.65 -1.24
N ILE A 112 17.26 7.58 -0.27
CA ILE A 112 16.77 8.97 -0.29
C ILE A 112 17.22 9.78 -1.52
N ASP A 113 18.48 9.66 -1.94
CA ASP A 113 19.02 10.49 -3.05
C ASP A 113 18.45 10.13 -4.43
N SER A 114 17.95 8.91 -4.60
CA SER A 114 17.40 8.42 -5.88
C SER A 114 15.90 8.71 -5.99
N ILE A 115 15.19 8.62 -4.89
CA ILE A 115 13.73 8.71 -4.77
C ILE A 115 13.25 10.13 -5.11
N ILE A 116 13.74 11.14 -4.40
CA ILE A 116 13.29 12.53 -4.55
C ILE A 116 13.69 13.11 -5.91
N ASN A 117 14.91 12.83 -6.39
CA ASN A 117 15.39 13.33 -7.68
C ASN A 117 14.76 12.60 -8.89
N ASN A 118 14.39 11.32 -8.77
CA ASN A 118 13.78 10.57 -9.88
C ASN A 118 12.25 10.67 -9.91
N TYR A 119 11.54 10.81 -8.79
CA TYR A 119 10.08 10.95 -8.83
C TYR A 119 9.65 12.20 -9.62
N GLY A 120 10.36 13.32 -9.48
CA GLY A 120 10.11 14.50 -10.31
C GLY A 120 10.37 14.31 -11.81
N LEU A 121 11.24 13.37 -12.22
CA LEU A 121 11.63 13.12 -13.62
C LEU A 121 10.96 11.90 -14.26
N GLN A 122 10.40 10.98 -13.48
CA GLN A 122 9.90 9.68 -13.95
C GLN A 122 8.40 9.48 -13.76
N LEU A 123 7.74 10.33 -12.97
CA LEU A 123 6.28 10.39 -12.89
C LEU A 123 5.70 11.19 -14.08
N ASN A 124 6.25 10.99 -15.28
CA ASN A 124 5.76 11.62 -16.52
C ASN A 124 4.79 10.71 -17.30
N ASP A 125 4.69 9.43 -16.92
CA ASP A 125 3.74 8.47 -17.48
C ASP A 125 2.92 7.85 -16.34
N GLY A 126 1.59 7.94 -16.43
CA GLY A 126 0.66 7.57 -15.35
C GLY A 126 0.77 6.11 -14.90
N GLN A 127 1.34 5.22 -15.73
CA GLN A 127 1.62 3.84 -15.33
C GLN A 127 2.74 3.74 -14.28
N THR A 128 3.76 4.59 -14.36
CA THR A 128 4.88 4.59 -13.42
C THR A 128 4.43 5.09 -12.05
N GLU A 129 3.57 6.10 -12.03
CA GLU A 129 2.89 6.61 -10.85
C GLU A 129 2.11 5.53 -10.09
N GLU A 130 1.22 4.82 -10.79
CA GLU A 130 0.41 3.76 -10.18
C GLU A 130 1.28 2.64 -9.58
N GLN A 131 2.36 2.27 -10.27
CA GLN A 131 3.29 1.26 -9.78
C GLN A 131 4.00 1.71 -8.50
N PHE A 132 4.48 2.95 -8.44
CA PHE A 132 5.12 3.48 -7.22
C PHE A 132 4.13 3.58 -6.06
N LEU A 133 2.93 4.12 -6.29
CA LEU A 133 1.89 4.17 -5.25
C LEU A 133 1.60 2.76 -4.71
N LEU A 134 1.44 1.77 -5.58
CA LEU A 134 1.17 0.40 -5.18
C LEU A 134 2.36 -0.19 -4.39
N LEU A 135 3.59 0.05 -4.84
CA LEU A 135 4.82 -0.45 -4.22
C LEU A 135 4.93 0.02 -2.76
N PHE A 136 4.80 1.32 -2.53
CA PHE A 136 4.88 1.90 -1.19
C PHE A 136 3.65 1.56 -0.34
N THR A 137 2.46 1.43 -0.94
CA THR A 137 1.25 0.97 -0.23
C THR A 137 1.41 -0.45 0.27
N MET A 138 1.90 -1.37 -0.56
CA MET A 138 2.15 -2.75 -0.14
C MET A 138 3.25 -2.80 0.93
N ALA A 139 4.39 -2.14 0.71
CA ALA A 139 5.51 -2.15 1.65
C ALA A 139 5.12 -1.59 3.03
N SER A 140 4.38 -0.47 3.08
CA SER A 140 3.94 0.15 4.34
C SER A 140 2.92 -0.66 5.13
N ASN A 141 2.16 -1.55 4.46
CA ASN A 141 1.21 -2.45 5.12
C ASN A 141 1.80 -3.84 5.41
N HIS A 142 2.83 -4.26 4.67
CA HIS A 142 3.35 -5.62 4.70
C HIS A 142 3.92 -6.04 6.08
N PRO A 143 3.52 -7.18 6.65
CA PRO A 143 3.85 -7.59 8.03
C PRO A 143 5.34 -7.82 8.30
N ALA A 144 6.14 -8.17 7.28
CA ALA A 144 7.58 -8.39 7.41
C ALA A 144 8.39 -7.12 7.66
N PHE A 145 7.82 -5.93 7.45
CA PHE A 145 8.45 -4.69 7.88
C PHE A 145 8.17 -4.42 9.35
N SER A 146 9.18 -3.91 10.06
CA SER A 146 9.03 -3.43 11.43
C SER A 146 8.13 -2.20 11.48
N PHE A 147 7.62 -1.86 12.67
CA PHE A 147 6.81 -0.66 12.84
C PHE A 147 7.53 0.61 12.35
N HIS A 148 8.81 0.75 12.69
CA HIS A 148 9.62 1.89 12.25
C HIS A 148 9.74 1.94 10.73
N GLN A 149 10.06 0.82 10.08
CA GLN A 149 10.16 0.74 8.63
C GLN A 149 8.84 1.13 7.95
N LYS A 150 7.71 0.65 8.46
CA LYS A 150 6.38 1.01 7.96
C LYS A 150 6.11 2.50 8.07
N GLN A 151 6.50 3.12 9.19
CA GLN A 151 6.31 4.56 9.40
C GLN A 151 7.10 5.39 8.37
N VAL A 152 8.36 5.03 8.13
CA VAL A 152 9.18 5.69 7.10
C VAL A 152 8.56 5.52 5.71
N LEU A 153 8.17 4.30 5.34
CA LEU A 153 7.53 4.03 4.04
C LEU A 153 6.21 4.79 3.86
N ARG A 154 5.43 5.03 4.93
CA ARG A 154 4.23 5.88 4.88
C ARG A 154 4.54 7.35 4.66
N GLN A 155 5.64 7.84 5.24
CA GLN A 155 6.11 9.21 5.00
C GLN A 155 6.53 9.38 3.54
N GLU A 156 7.26 8.41 2.97
CA GLU A 156 7.62 8.40 1.55
C GLU A 156 6.39 8.34 0.64
N LEU A 157 5.42 7.48 0.95
CA LEU A 157 4.16 7.41 0.20
C LEU A 157 3.42 8.75 0.18
N THR A 158 3.39 9.46 1.31
CA THR A 158 2.75 10.78 1.41
C THR A 158 3.45 11.80 0.52
N GLN A 159 4.78 11.82 0.53
CA GLN A 159 5.57 12.70 -0.35
C GLN A 159 5.32 12.42 -1.83
N ILE A 160 5.28 11.13 -2.22
CA ILE A 160 4.96 10.74 -3.61
C ILE A 160 3.57 11.26 -4.00
N GLN A 161 2.58 11.09 -3.13
CA GLN A 161 1.22 11.59 -3.37
C GLN A 161 1.15 13.12 -3.45
N GLU A 162 1.96 13.84 -2.67
CA GLU A 162 2.04 15.30 -2.73
C GLU A 162 2.66 15.77 -4.04
N ILE A 163 3.76 15.15 -4.49
CA ILE A 163 4.41 15.44 -5.78
C ILE A 163 3.45 15.22 -6.94
N MET A 164 2.69 14.12 -6.90
CA MET A 164 1.67 13.80 -7.91
C MET A 164 0.45 14.74 -7.86
N GLN A 165 0.19 15.37 -6.72
CA GLN A 165 -0.89 16.35 -6.56
C GLN A 165 -0.46 17.78 -6.89
N VAL A 166 0.82 18.03 -7.25
CA VAL A 166 1.28 19.38 -7.60
C VAL A 166 0.59 19.85 -8.89
N PRO A 167 -0.28 20.88 -8.82
CA PRO A 167 -0.71 21.58 -10.01
C PRO A 167 0.49 22.40 -10.48
N CYS A 168 1.09 22.02 -11.62
CA CYS A 168 2.05 22.88 -12.30
C CYS A 168 1.31 24.19 -12.65
N GLY A 169 1.67 25.30 -12.00
CA GLY A 169 1.01 26.59 -12.15
C GLY A 169 1.72 27.50 -13.15
N GLU A 170 0.93 28.17 -14.01
CA GLU A 170 1.21 29.43 -14.73
C GLU A 170 -0.07 29.80 -15.54
N GLN A 171 -0.70 30.99 -15.60
CA GLN A 171 -0.42 32.41 -15.29
C GLN A 171 -1.75 33.18 -15.00
N GLN A 172 -1.73 34.25 -14.20
CA GLN A 172 -2.74 35.35 -14.20
C GLN A 172 -2.42 36.36 -15.34
N PRO A 173 -3.30 37.31 -15.78
CA PRO A 173 -4.56 37.78 -15.19
C PRO A 173 -5.74 38.02 -16.18
N VAL A 174 -7.01 37.81 -15.76
CA VAL A 174 -8.08 38.79 -16.07
C VAL A 174 -9.25 38.70 -15.07
N THR A 175 -9.45 39.85 -14.43
CA THR A 175 -10.61 40.39 -13.70
C THR A 175 -11.97 39.71 -13.81
N GLY A 176 -12.64 39.50 -12.66
CA GLY A 176 -14.11 39.51 -12.60
C GLY A 176 -14.78 38.81 -11.40
N GLY A 177 -15.09 39.56 -10.35
CA GLY A 177 -16.41 39.50 -9.70
C GLY A 177 -16.74 38.44 -8.64
N CYS A 178 -16.52 38.84 -7.37
CA CYS A 178 -17.47 38.81 -6.23
C CYS A 178 -18.13 37.49 -5.74
N GLY A 179 -17.82 37.14 -4.48
CA GLY A 179 -18.85 36.85 -3.47
C GLY A 179 -18.85 35.45 -2.83
N GLY A 180 -18.57 35.36 -1.52
CA GLY A 180 -19.01 34.22 -0.69
C GLY A 180 -18.02 33.76 0.38
N THR A 181 -18.32 34.05 1.64
CA THR A 181 -17.51 33.86 2.85
C THR A 181 -17.53 32.43 3.41
N GLY A 182 -16.33 31.93 3.76
CA GLY A 182 -15.95 31.28 5.03
C GLY A 182 -16.67 29.99 5.50
N ALA A 183 -15.91 28.90 5.67
CA ALA A 183 -15.53 28.37 6.98
C ALA A 183 -14.78 27.02 6.87
N SER A 184 -13.51 27.03 7.28
CA SER A 184 -12.67 25.86 7.54
C SER A 184 -13.21 24.99 8.66
N GLY A 185 -12.98 23.68 8.55
CA GLY A 185 -13.19 22.72 9.63
C GLY A 185 -12.39 21.44 9.43
N CYS A 186 -11.07 21.52 9.60
CA CYS A 186 -10.21 20.34 9.81
C CYS A 186 -10.66 19.63 11.09
N GLN A 187 -11.07 18.36 10.98
CA GLN A 187 -11.26 17.50 12.15
C GLN A 187 -10.08 16.54 12.27
N HIS A 188 -9.18 16.97 13.14
CA HIS A 188 -8.18 16.21 13.86
C HIS A 188 -8.84 14.97 14.50
N ILE A 189 -8.44 13.75 14.10
CA ILE A 189 -8.82 12.53 14.81
C ILE A 189 -7.67 12.14 15.74
N ASN A 190 -8.01 12.11 17.02
CA ASN A 190 -7.12 12.01 18.16
C ASN A 190 -6.40 10.65 18.23
N VAL A 191 -5.09 10.69 18.43
CA VAL A 191 -4.22 9.58 18.83
C VAL A 191 -4.56 9.22 20.27
N GLY A 192 -4.98 7.98 20.53
CA GLY A 192 -5.11 7.50 21.91
C GLY A 192 -5.96 6.26 22.07
N LYS A 193 -5.33 5.09 21.96
CA LYS A 193 -5.49 3.92 22.85
C LYS A 193 -4.51 2.82 22.43
N GLU A 194 -3.27 3.02 22.86
CA GLU A 194 -2.29 1.94 23.03
C GLU A 194 -2.77 0.97 24.12
N ASN A 195 -2.33 -0.29 24.01
CA ASN A 195 -2.31 -1.34 25.06
C ASN A 195 -3.34 -2.49 25.03
N HIS A 196 -3.91 -2.85 23.87
CA HIS A 196 -4.56 -4.17 23.72
C HIS A 196 -4.52 -4.82 22.32
N ILE A 197 -3.56 -4.44 21.46
CA ILE A 197 -3.41 -4.98 20.08
C ILE A 197 -2.19 -5.91 19.97
N HIS A 198 -1.47 -6.14 21.07
CA HIS A 198 -0.17 -6.81 21.05
C HIS A 198 -0.22 -8.33 20.79
N LEU A 199 -1.41 -8.94 20.74
CA LEU A 199 -1.58 -10.38 20.51
C LEU A 199 -2.33 -10.74 19.22
N LYS A 200 -2.87 -9.76 18.46
CA LYS A 200 -3.58 -10.03 17.19
C LYS A 200 -2.69 -10.03 15.95
N LYS A 201 -1.44 -9.55 16.06
CA LYS A 201 -0.50 -9.46 14.92
C LYS A 201 0.16 -10.78 14.52
N TYR A 202 0.01 -11.84 15.32
CA TYR A 202 0.63 -13.15 15.03
C TYR A 202 -0.23 -14.09 14.18
N THR A 203 -1.49 -13.76 13.90
CA THR A 203 -2.45 -14.75 13.34
C THR A 203 -2.90 -14.46 11.91
N VAL A 204 -2.69 -13.26 11.37
CA VAL A 204 -3.22 -12.91 10.03
C VAL A 204 -2.42 -13.55 8.89
N PHE A 205 -1.18 -13.96 9.12
CA PHE A 205 -0.29 -14.44 8.05
C PHE A 205 0.16 -15.90 8.13
N PHE A 206 -0.36 -16.68 9.09
CA PHE A 206 -0.32 -18.14 8.99
C PHE A 206 -1.24 -18.66 7.85
N ALA A 207 -2.01 -17.79 7.20
CA ALA A 207 -3.00 -18.16 6.19
C ALA A 207 -2.48 -18.23 4.75
N PHE A 208 -1.22 -17.88 4.45
CA PHE A 208 -0.69 -17.93 3.08
C PHE A 208 0.52 -18.86 2.89
N LYS A 209 0.99 -19.57 3.92
CA LYS A 209 2.25 -20.33 3.78
C LYS A 209 2.36 -21.59 4.64
N THR A 210 1.29 -22.39 4.69
CA THR A 210 1.41 -23.74 5.29
C THR A 210 0.57 -24.78 4.55
N VAL A 211 0.94 -25.03 3.29
CA VAL A 211 0.98 -26.38 2.70
C VAL A 211 2.24 -26.49 1.85
#